data_AF-A0A521VC40-F1
#
_entry.id   AF-A0A521VC40-F1
#
_cell.length_a   1.000
_cell.length_b   1.000
_cell.length_c   1.000
_cell.angle_alpha   90.00
_cell.angle_beta   90.00
_cell.angle_gamma   90.00
#
_symmetry.space_group_name_H-M   'P 1'
#
loop_
_entity.id
_entity.type
_entity.pdbx_description
1 polymer ?
#
loop_
_entity_poly.entity_id
_entity_poly.type
_entity_poly.pdbx_seq_one_letter_code
_entity_poly.pdbx_strand_id
1 'polypeptide(L)'
;MNNLDARIARHLKPEKKLHWHIDYLRQMATLDEVFKFESRAFGECELSRKVALFADGTPVRKFGASDCHCLSHLHFFEEKPNFKDLVFTGDSPTSGAV
;
A
#
# COMPACT_ATOMS: atom_id res chain seq x y z
N MET A 1 15.89 -4.00 -10.93
CA MET A 1 15.56 -2.61 -11.33
C MET A 1 14.83 -1.97 -10.15
N ASN A 2 15.58 -1.52 -9.14
CA ASN A 2 15.03 -1.06 -7.86
C ASN A 2 14.63 0.41 -7.99
N ASN A 3 13.40 0.66 -8.46
CA ASN A 3 12.82 2.01 -8.54
C ASN A 3 11.74 2.21 -7.47
N LEU A 4 11.75 1.42 -6.39
CA LEU A 4 10.76 1.55 -5.32
C LEU A 4 10.92 2.88 -4.59
N ASP A 5 12.16 3.28 -4.27
CA ASP A 5 12.41 4.54 -3.55
C ASP A 5 12.00 5.77 -4.36
N ALA A 6 12.26 5.81 -5.68
CA ALA A 6 11.81 6.94 -6.49
C ALA A 6 10.29 6.96 -6.69
N ARG A 7 9.63 5.78 -6.71
CA ARG A 7 8.16 5.68 -6.68
C ARG A 7 7.60 6.21 -5.35
N ILE A 8 8.18 5.84 -4.22
CA ILE A 8 7.79 6.34 -2.90
C ILE A 8 8.00 7.85 -2.83
N ALA A 9 9.18 8.34 -3.20
CA ALA A 9 9.50 9.77 -3.23
C ALA A 9 8.53 10.57 -4.11
N ARG A 10 8.08 9.99 -5.23
CA ARG A 10 7.03 10.59 -6.05
C ARG A 10 5.71 10.68 -5.28
N HIS A 11 5.27 9.64 -4.59
CA HIS A 11 3.99 9.63 -3.85
C HIS A 11 3.98 10.56 -2.64
N LEU A 12 5.13 10.78 -2.01
CA LEU A 12 5.27 11.70 -0.88
C LEU A 12 5.03 13.17 -1.24
N LYS A 13 5.38 13.59 -2.47
CA LYS A 13 5.15 14.99 -2.91
C LYS A 13 3.65 15.30 -2.92
N PRO A 14 3.16 16.46 -2.46
CA PRO A 14 1.74 16.81 -2.61
C PRO A 14 1.44 17.29 -4.03
N GLU A 15 2.28 18.17 -4.57
CA GLU A 15 2.13 18.77 -5.88
C GLU A 15 2.91 17.98 -6.94
N LYS A 16 2.18 17.43 -7.92
CA LYS A 16 2.76 16.74 -9.08
C LYS A 16 1.69 16.55 -10.16
N LYS A 17 2.11 16.23 -11.38
CA LYS A 17 1.19 15.70 -12.39
C LYS A 17 0.71 14.31 -11.98
N LEU A 18 -0.60 14.13 -11.83
CA LEU A 18 -1.23 12.89 -11.35
C LEU A 18 -1.20 11.82 -12.44
N HIS A 19 -0.70 10.61 -12.11
CA HIS A 19 -0.63 9.51 -13.07
C HIS A 19 -1.13 8.18 -12.52
N TRP A 20 -0.94 7.89 -11.23
CA TRP A 20 -1.38 6.62 -10.61
C TRP A 20 -2.54 6.84 -9.66
N HIS A 21 -3.33 5.79 -9.42
CA HIS A 21 -4.50 5.85 -8.54
C HIS A 21 -4.21 6.51 -7.18
N ILE A 22 -3.08 6.17 -6.54
CA ILE A 22 -2.66 6.77 -5.28
C ILE A 22 -2.34 8.27 -5.40
N ASP A 23 -1.88 8.77 -6.56
CA ASP A 23 -1.64 10.20 -6.75
C ASP A 23 -2.96 11.00 -6.61
N TYR A 24 -4.07 10.47 -7.14
CA TYR A 24 -5.39 11.08 -7.02
C TYR A 24 -5.93 10.99 -5.58
N LEU A 25 -5.78 9.84 -4.92
CA LEU A 25 -6.18 9.68 -3.52
C LEU A 25 -5.41 10.66 -2.60
N ARG A 26 -4.11 10.86 -2.85
CA ARG A 26 -3.26 11.81 -2.11
C ARG A 26 -3.70 13.27 -2.23
N GLN A 27 -4.57 13.63 -3.17
CA GLN A 27 -5.14 14.98 -3.24
C GLN A 27 -6.23 15.22 -2.17
N MET A 28 -6.85 14.15 -1.67
CA MET A 28 -7.97 14.20 -0.73
C MET A 28 -7.65 13.57 0.63
N ALA A 29 -6.49 12.93 0.77
CA ALA A 29 -6.05 12.25 1.98
C ALA A 29 -4.71 12.81 2.46
N THR A 30 -4.42 12.66 3.76
CA THR A 30 -3.08 12.85 4.33
C THR A 30 -2.32 11.53 4.31
N LEU A 31 -0.99 11.59 4.24
CA LEU A 31 -0.14 10.40 4.30
C LEU A 31 0.39 10.35 5.71
N ASP A 32 0.08 9.25 6.38
CA ASP A 32 0.44 9.02 7.77
C ASP A 32 1.79 8.28 7.83
N GLU A 33 1.85 7.08 7.24
CA GLU A 33 3.02 6.20 7.31
C GLU A 33 3.29 5.51 5.97
N VAL A 34 4.55 5.12 5.75
CA VAL A 34 4.97 4.30 4.60
C VAL A 34 5.70 3.07 5.11
N PHE A 35 5.18 1.89 4.73
CA PHE A 35 5.81 0.61 5.02
C PHE A 35 6.49 0.07 3.77
N LYS A 36 7.76 -0.32 3.90
CA LYS A 36 8.48 -1.03 2.85
C LYS A 36 8.61 -2.49 3.23
N PHE A 37 8.23 -3.36 2.30
CA PHE A 37 8.35 -4.80 2.45
C PHE A 37 9.33 -5.31 1.40
N GLU A 38 10.52 -5.69 1.86
CA GLU A 38 11.49 -6.39 1.04
C GLU A 38 11.40 -7.88 1.34
N SER A 39 10.53 -8.58 0.62
CA SER A 39 10.39 -10.04 0.75
C SER A 39 10.83 -10.72 -0.54
N ARG A 40 11.58 -11.81 -0.39
CA ARG A 40 11.80 -12.80 -1.46
C ARG A 40 10.71 -13.87 -1.48
N ALA A 41 9.96 -14.00 -0.38
CA ALA A 41 8.99 -15.06 -0.17
C ALA A 41 7.60 -14.69 -0.73
N PHE A 42 7.23 -13.41 -0.71
CA PHE A 42 5.93 -12.96 -1.22
C PHE A 42 6.02 -11.62 -1.95
N GLY A 43 5.12 -11.44 -2.94
CA GLY A 43 4.99 -10.20 -3.71
C GLY A 43 3.79 -9.35 -3.30
N GLU A 44 3.60 -8.24 -4.00
CA GLU A 44 2.53 -7.25 -3.75
C GLU A 44 1.13 -7.87 -3.63
N CYS A 45 0.76 -8.76 -4.54
CA CYS A 45 -0.57 -9.38 -4.54
C CYS A 45 -0.82 -10.26 -3.30
N GLU A 46 0.20 -10.97 -2.83
CA GLU A 46 0.10 -11.81 -1.64
C GLU A 46 -0.02 -10.96 -0.38
N LEU A 47 0.81 -9.91 -0.28
CA LEU A 47 0.72 -8.93 0.80
C LEU A 47 -0.68 -8.29 0.85
N SER A 48 -1.16 -7.82 -0.31
CA SER A 48 -2.48 -7.22 -0.43
C SER A 48 -3.60 -8.18 0.00
N ARG A 49 -3.50 -9.47 -0.34
CA ARG A 49 -4.48 -10.47 0.11
C ARG A 49 -4.46 -10.68 1.61
N LYS A 50 -3.28 -10.73 2.24
CA LYS A 50 -3.15 -10.85 3.69
C LYS A 50 -3.76 -9.65 4.41
N VAL A 51 -3.48 -8.44 3.94
CA VAL A 51 -4.05 -7.20 4.49
C VAL A 51 -5.58 -7.18 4.34
N ALA A 52 -6.11 -7.65 3.20
CA ALA A 52 -7.54 -7.71 2.94
C ALA A 52 -8.32 -8.59 3.93
N LEU A 53 -7.68 -9.57 4.60
CA LEU A 53 -8.34 -10.43 5.58
C LEU A 53 -8.79 -9.67 6.84
N PHE A 54 -8.20 -8.51 7.08
CA PHE A 54 -8.47 -7.66 8.25
C PHE A 54 -9.13 -6.34 7.87
N ALA A 55 -9.34 -6.10 6.58
CA ALA A 55 -9.87 -4.85 6.07
C ALA A 55 -11.39 -4.78 6.25
N ASP A 56 -11.86 -3.57 6.54
CA ASP A 56 -13.26 -3.23 6.61
C ASP A 56 -13.77 -2.70 5.26
N GLY A 57 -15.09 -2.66 5.12
CA GLY A 57 -15.75 -2.00 3.99
C GLY A 57 -15.68 -2.77 2.67
N THR A 58 -16.13 -2.11 1.61
CA THR A 58 -16.20 -2.70 0.25
C THR A 58 -15.00 -2.24 -0.58
N PRO A 59 -14.28 -3.16 -1.25
CA PRO A 59 -13.10 -2.81 -2.03
C PRO A 59 -13.44 -1.95 -3.26
N VAL A 60 -12.62 -0.94 -3.52
CA VAL A 60 -12.73 -0.13 -4.74
C VAL A 60 -12.14 -0.92 -5.91
N ARG A 61 -13.00 -1.37 -6.81
CA ARG A 61 -12.62 -2.27 -7.91
C ARG A 61 -11.45 -1.69 -8.73
N LYS A 62 -10.42 -2.52 -8.91
CA LYS A 62 -9.18 -2.27 -9.67
C LYS A 62 -8.31 -1.10 -9.19
N PHE A 63 -8.58 -0.52 -8.02
CA PHE A 63 -7.67 0.47 -7.44
C PHE A 63 -6.32 -0.19 -7.10
N GLY A 64 -5.23 0.35 -7.64
CA GLY A 64 -3.87 -0.18 -7.46
C GLY A 64 -3.65 -1.60 -8.01
N ALA A 65 -4.61 -2.17 -8.76
CA ALA A 65 -4.59 -3.57 -9.21
C ALA A 65 -4.85 -3.70 -10.72
N SER A 66 -4.36 -2.73 -11.51
CA SER A 66 -4.63 -2.65 -12.96
C SER A 66 -3.89 -3.72 -13.77
N ASP A 67 -2.72 -4.15 -13.32
CA ASP A 67 -1.84 -5.11 -13.97
C ASP A 67 -1.93 -6.52 -13.37
N CYS A 68 -2.87 -6.75 -12.45
CA CYS A 68 -3.11 -8.04 -11.82
C CYS A 68 -4.60 -8.40 -11.77
N HIS A 69 -4.91 -9.61 -11.33
CA HIS A 69 -6.28 -10.12 -11.22
C HIS A 69 -6.97 -9.79 -9.88
N CYS A 70 -6.28 -9.12 -8.95
CA CYS A 70 -6.86 -8.72 -7.67
C CYS A 70 -8.08 -7.79 -7.88
N LEU A 71 -8.99 -7.85 -6.90
CA LEU A 71 -10.17 -6.99 -6.89
C LEU A 71 -9.79 -5.54 -6.56
N SER A 72 -8.89 -5.33 -5.59
CA SER A 72 -8.33 -4.03 -5.23
C SER A 72 -7.04 -4.23 -4.43
N HIS A 73 -6.14 -3.25 -4.47
CA HIS A 73 -5.02 -3.10 -3.54
C HIS A 73 -5.21 -1.90 -2.59
N LEU A 74 -6.41 -1.31 -2.55
CA LEU A 74 -6.82 -0.32 -1.56
C LEU A 74 -7.72 -0.99 -0.52
N HIS A 75 -7.36 -0.81 0.74
CA HIS A 75 -8.03 -1.40 1.89
C HIS A 75 -8.48 -0.30 2.83
N PHE A 76 -9.72 -0.39 3.32
CA PHE A 76 -10.25 0.53 4.32
C PHE A 76 -10.20 -0.14 5.70
N PHE A 77 -10.00 0.65 6.74
CA PHE A 77 -10.06 0.22 8.13
C PHE A 77 -10.80 1.30 8.90
N GLU A 78 -11.79 0.91 9.69
CA GLU A 78 -12.53 1.87 10.53
C GLU A 78 -11.62 2.42 11.64
N GLU A 79 -10.76 1.56 12.19
CA GLU A 79 -9.74 1.89 13.18
C GLU A 79 -8.33 1.69 12.61
N LYS A 80 -7.35 2.49 13.07
CA LYS A 80 -5.96 2.35 12.61
C LYS A 80 -5.45 0.93 12.95
N PRO A 81 -5.12 0.09 11.95
CA PRO A 81 -4.74 -1.28 12.23
C PRO A 81 -3.36 -1.33 12.86
N ASN A 82 -3.16 -2.30 13.75
CA ASN A 82 -1.82 -2.64 14.22
C ASN A 82 -1.11 -3.45 13.13
N PHE A 83 -0.20 -2.81 12.40
CA PHE A 83 0.56 -3.46 11.32
C PHE A 83 1.40 -4.65 11.79
N LYS A 84 1.68 -4.78 13.10
CA LYS A 84 2.29 -5.98 13.67
C LYS A 84 1.41 -7.21 13.50
N ASP A 85 0.11 -7.03 13.58
CA ASP A 85 -0.84 -8.14 13.53
C ASP A 85 -1.19 -8.48 12.07
N LEU A 86 -1.05 -7.52 11.15
CA LEU A 86 -1.39 -7.67 9.72
C LEU A 86 -0.38 -8.50 8.91
N VAL A 87 0.92 -8.47 9.25
CA VAL A 87 1.98 -8.94 8.32
C VAL A 87 3.02 -9.87 8.96
N PHE A 88 3.05 -10.01 10.30
CA PHE A 88 4.13 -10.73 10.96
C PHE A 88 3.84 -12.22 11.14
N THR A 89 4.14 -12.97 10.07
CA THR A 89 4.67 -14.34 10.18
C THR A 89 5.99 -14.41 9.41
N GLY A 90 7.06 -13.80 9.95
CA GLY A 90 8.44 -14.06 9.51
C GLY A 90 9.22 -12.98 8.75
N ASP A 91 8.58 -11.92 8.23
CA ASP A 91 9.26 -10.85 7.49
C ASP A 91 9.09 -9.49 8.21
N SER A 92 10.20 -8.85 8.60
CA SER A 92 10.17 -7.57 9.31
C SER A 92 10.07 -6.40 8.31
N PRO A 93 9.02 -5.56 8.35
CA PRO A 93 8.99 -4.31 7.61
C PRO A 93 10.09 -3.37 8.14
N THR A 94 10.83 -2.75 7.22
CA THR A 94 11.66 -1.60 7.57
C THR A 94 10.76 -0.37 7.61
N SER A 95 10.44 0.09 8.82
CA SER A 95 9.83 1.41 8.99
C SER A 95 10.87 2.46 8.59
N GLY A 96 10.58 3.18 7.51
CA GLY A 96 11.33 4.36 7.13
C GLY A 96 10.51 5.57 7.52
N ALA A 97 10.96 6.30 8.54
CA ALA A 97 10.55 7.69 8.68
C ALA A 97 11.12 8.46 7.47
N VAL A 98 10.26 9.17 6.75
CA VAL A 98 10.62 10.13 5.71
C VAL A 98 10.33 11.53 6.21
#